data_AF-A0A3R7PLD7-F1
#
_entry.id   AF-A0A3R7PLD7-F1
#
_cell.length_a   1.000
_cell.length_b   1.000
_cell.length_c   1.000
_cell.angle_alpha   90.00
_cell.angle_beta   90.00
_cell.angle_gamma   90.00
#
_symmetry.space_group_name_H-M   'P 1'
#
loop_
_entity.id
_entity.type
_entity.pdbx_description
1 polymer ?
#
loop_
_entity_poly.entity_id
_entity_poly.type
_entity_poly.pdbx_seq_one_letter_code
_entity_poly.pdbx_strand_id
1 'polypeptide(L)' 'MMKKFSESEKSEIIELALSDHASFENIKTIYGIGEKEVKKLMRKNLKAHSYKTWRKRVREFSDRRENYK' A
#
# COMPACT_ATOMS: atom_id res chain seq x y z
N MET A 1 -0.67 -13.20 12.15
CA MET A 1 0.34 -13.88 11.33
C MET A 1 0.62 -13.05 10.09
N MET A 2 1.87 -12.96 9.62
CA MET A 2 2.14 -12.41 8.27
C MET A 2 1.69 -13.47 7.25
N LYS A 3 0.69 -13.14 6.42
CA LYS A 3 0.41 -13.92 5.20
C LYS A 3 1.70 -14.00 4.38
N LYS A 4 2.09 -15.20 3.97
CA LYS A 4 3.24 -15.40 3.08
C LYS A 4 2.75 -15.25 1.65
N PHE A 5 3.18 -14.19 0.99
CA PHE A 5 2.97 -13.96 -0.44
C PHE A 5 4.18 -14.47 -1.22
N SER A 6 3.96 -14.94 -2.44
CA SER A 6 5.02 -15.19 -3.41
C SER A 6 5.75 -13.89 -3.78
N GLU A 7 6.92 -13.98 -4.42
CA GLU A 7 7.61 -12.76 -4.89
C GLU A 7 6.82 -12.02 -5.98
N SER A 8 6.01 -12.74 -6.79
CA SER A 8 5.14 -12.11 -7.78
C SER A 8 4.00 -11.34 -7.11
N GLU A 9 3.30 -11.97 -6.16
CA GLU A 9 2.22 -11.33 -5.40
C GLU A 9 2.74 -10.11 -4.63
N LYS A 10 3.94 -10.18 -4.04
CA LYS A 10 4.55 -9.01 -3.40
C LYS A 10 4.79 -7.88 -4.40
N SER A 11 5.30 -8.19 -5.59
CA SER A 11 5.54 -7.21 -6.64
C SER A 11 4.24 -6.54 -7.08
N GLU A 12 3.18 -7.33 -7.32
CA GLU A 12 1.85 -6.81 -7.67
C GLU A 12 1.26 -5.93 -6.56
N ILE A 13 1.35 -6.34 -5.29
CA ILE A 13 0.89 -5.53 -4.16
C ILE A 13 1.67 -4.21 -4.08
N ILE A 14 2.98 -4.23 -4.36
CA ILE A 14 3.83 -3.03 -4.38
C ILE A 14 3.42 -2.11 -5.54
N GLU A 15 3.21 -2.65 -6.74
CA GLU A 15 2.75 -1.89 -7.91
C GLU A 15 1.40 -1.22 -7.65
N LEU A 16 0.43 -1.98 -7.11
CA LEU A 16 -0.86 -1.45 -6.71
C LEU A 16 -0.70 -0.38 -5.63
N ALA A 17 0.12 -0.61 -4.61
CA ALA A 17 0.34 0.38 -3.56
C ALA A 17 1.05 1.66 -4.03
N LEU A 18 1.83 1.59 -5.12
CA LEU A 18 2.49 2.75 -5.73
C LEU A 18 1.58 3.52 -6.70
N SER A 19 0.53 2.87 -7.20
CA SER A 19 -0.46 3.43 -8.11
C SER A 19 -1.37 4.43 -7.39
N ASP A 20 -1.53 5.61 -7.98
CA ASP A 20 -2.43 6.64 -7.46
C ASP A 20 -3.92 6.28 -7.67
N HIS A 21 -4.21 5.23 -8.44
CA HIS A 21 -5.56 4.76 -8.77
C HIS A 21 -6.05 3.61 -7.89
N ALA A 22 -5.17 2.95 -7.12
CA ALA A 22 -5.55 1.82 -6.29
C ALA A 22 -5.72 2.26 -4.82
N SER A 23 -6.84 1.84 -4.21
CA SER A 23 -7.05 2.03 -2.78
C SER A 23 -6.53 0.85 -1.97
N PHE A 24 -6.30 1.06 -0.67
CA PHE A 24 -6.03 -0.05 0.24
C PHE A 24 -7.22 -1.03 0.33
N GLU A 25 -8.45 -0.57 0.08
CA GLU A 25 -9.61 -1.46 -0.02
C GLU A 25 -9.53 -2.37 -1.26
N ASN A 26 -9.04 -1.88 -2.41
CA ASN A 26 -8.81 -2.75 -3.58
C ASN A 26 -7.79 -3.84 -3.26
N ILE A 27 -6.67 -3.48 -2.65
CA ILE A 27 -5.62 -4.45 -2.24
C ILE A 27 -6.18 -5.45 -1.22
N LYS A 28 -7.03 -4.99 -0.30
CA LYS A 28 -7.71 -5.85 0.67
C LYS A 28 -8.69 -6.80 0.01
N THR A 29 -9.44 -6.38 -0.99
CA THR A 29 -10.36 -7.25 -1.73
C THR A 29 -9.62 -8.33 -2.51
N ILE A 30 -8.47 -8.00 -3.13
CA ILE A 30 -7.72 -8.94 -3.96
C ILE A 30 -6.87 -9.90 -3.09
N TYR A 31 -6.11 -9.37 -2.12
CA TYR A 31 -5.10 -10.14 -1.38
C TYR A 31 -5.50 -10.42 0.09
N GLY A 32 -6.60 -9.82 0.57
CA GLY A 32 -7.09 -10.00 1.92
C GLY A 32 -6.22 -9.33 2.99
N ILE A 33 -5.45 -8.27 2.64
CA ILE A 33 -4.59 -7.55 3.58
C ILE A 33 -4.98 -6.08 3.70
N GLY A 34 -4.90 -5.55 4.92
CA GLY A 34 -5.24 -4.16 5.20
C GLY A 34 -4.07 -3.20 5.00
N GLU A 35 -4.37 -1.89 5.06
CA GLU A 35 -3.37 -0.81 4.97
C GLU A 35 -2.15 -1.01 5.87
N LYS A 36 -2.35 -1.50 7.10
CA LYS A 36 -1.24 -1.75 8.06
C LYS A 36 -0.24 -2.78 7.53
N GLU A 37 -0.72 -3.82 6.86
CA GLU A 37 0.11 -4.89 6.29
C GLU A 37 0.80 -4.40 5.02
N VAL A 38 0.08 -3.68 4.16
CA VAL A 38 0.67 -3.04 2.97
C VAL A 38 1.79 -2.08 3.36
N LYS A 39 1.59 -1.22 4.38
CA LYS A 39 2.63 -0.32 4.90
C LYS A 39 3.86 -1.07 5.41
N LYS A 40 3.68 -2.25 6.02
CA LYS A 40 4.79 -3.10 6.46
C LYS A 40 5.53 -3.71 5.27
N LEU A 41 4.81 -4.18 4.25
CA LEU A 41 5.40 -4.71 3.03
C LEU A 41 6.22 -3.63 2.30
N MET A 42 5.63 -2.44 2.10
CA MET A 42 6.29 -1.31 1.46
C MET A 42 7.56 -0.87 2.21
N ARG A 43 7.53 -0.85 3.55
CA ARG A 43 8.70 -0.51 4.37
C ARG A 43 9.85 -1.51 4.21
N LYS A 44 9.54 -2.78 3.98
CA LYS A 44 10.54 -3.84 3.80
C LYS A 44 11.15 -3.84 2.39
N ASN A 45 10.41 -3.40 1.38
CA ASN A 45 10.82 -3.51 -0.03
C ASN A 45 11.34 -2.19 -0.63
N LEU A 46 10.92 -1.03 -0.10
CA LEU A 46 11.41 0.26 -0.58
C LEU A 46 12.64 0.74 0.20
N LYS A 47 13.51 1.47 -0.49
CA LYS A 47 14.54 2.28 0.16
C LYS A 47 13.88 3.33 1.08
N ALA A 48 14.56 3.69 2.16
CA ALA A 48 14.02 4.59 3.19
C ALA A 48 13.50 5.93 2.61
N HIS A 49 14.23 6.51 1.66
CA HIS A 49 13.83 7.76 1.00
C HIS A 49 12.54 7.58 0.18
N SER A 50 12.48 6.55 -0.68
CA SER A 50 11.29 6.22 -1.47
C SER A 50 10.08 5.92 -0.59
N TYR A 51 10.27 5.19 0.52
CA TYR A 51 9.21 4.94 1.49
C TYR A 51 8.69 6.23 2.12
N LYS A 52 9.57 7.18 2.48
CA LYS A 52 9.18 8.48 3.02
C LYS A 52 8.33 9.27 2.02
N THR A 53 8.72 9.30 0.75
CA THR A 53 7.97 9.99 -0.32
C THR A 53 6.62 9.33 -0.58
N TRP A 54 6.57 8.00 -0.66
CA TRP A 54 5.31 7.26 -0.77
C TRP A 54 4.37 7.53 0.40
N ARG A 55 4.90 7.58 1.64
CA ARG A 55 4.10 7.89 2.84
C ARG A 55 3.49 9.29 2.83
N LYS A 56 4.17 10.27 2.22
CA LYS A 56 3.61 11.62 2.01
C LYS A 56 2.41 11.56 1.06
N ARG A 57 2.57 10.91 -0.11
CA ARG A 57 1.48 10.70 -1.07
C ARG A 57 0.27 10.01 -0.43
N VAL A 58 0.49 8.91 0.28
CA VAL A 58 -0.59 8.17 0.97
C VAL A 58 -1.36 9.08 1.93
N ARG A 59 -0.67 9.96 2.67
CA ARG A 59 -1.33 10.92 3.57
C ARG A 59 -2.18 11.92 2.78
N GLU A 60 -1.63 12.52 1.73
CA GLU A 60 -2.35 13.47 0.87
C GLU A 60 -3.60 12.83 0.22
N PHE A 61 -3.53 11.56 -0.18
CA PHE A 61 -4.68 10.83 -0.74
C PHE A 61 -5.68 10.35 0.31
N SER A 62 -5.24 10.03 1.52
CA SER A 62 -6.13 9.68 2.63
C SER A 62 -6.89 10.92 3.14
N ASP A 63 -6.20 12.05 3.27
CA ASP A 63 -6.80 13.32 3.71
C ASP A 63 -7.87 13.81 2.70
N ARG A 64 -7.69 13.52 1.40
CA ARG A 64 -8.73 13.79 0.36
C ARG A 64 -9.95 12.87 0.46
N ARG A 65 -9.80 11.64 0.94
CA ARG A 65 -10.91 10.68 1.08
C ARG A 65 -11.82 10.97 2.28
N GLU A 66 -11.31 11.68 3.29
CA GLU A 66 -12.12 12.08 4.45
C GLU A 66 -13.18 13.15 4.07
N ASN A 67 -12.96 13.90 2.99
CA ASN A 67 -13.86 14.94 2.47
C ASN A 67 -14.95 14.46 1.49
N TYR A 68 -15.22 13.16 1.40
CA TYR A 68 -16.29 12.59 0.58
C TYR A 68 -17.30 11.81 1.42
N LYS A 69 -17.85 12.45 2.47
CA LYS A 69 -19.04 11.98 3.17
C LYS A 69 -20.21 12.92 2.91
#